data_AF-A0A8J4NF64-F1
#
_entry.id   AF-A0A8J4NF64-F1
#
_cell.length_a   1.000
_cell.length_b   1.000
_cell.length_c   1.000
_cell.angle_alpha   90.00
_cell.angle_beta   90.00
_cell.angle_gamma   90.00
#
_symmetry.space_group_name_H-M   'P 1'
#
loop_
_entity.id
_entity.type
_entity.pdbx_description
1 polymer ?
#
loop_
_entity_poly.entity_id
_entity_poly.type
_entity_poly.pdbx_seq_one_letter_code
_entity_poly.pdbx_strand_id
1 'polypeptide(L)'
;RTGSVSSGAVQPTWVPFGSTVAHRRRLRFALDVYDSTWSSRLRQPTYSLGELINIEASVSADPRLPLRVFVDECVASPSAAARPKYKVIADNG
;
A
#
# COMPACT_ATOMS: atom_id res chain seq x y z
N ARG A 1 -4.16 36.14 37.11
CA ARG A 1 -2.79 35.57 37.22
C ARG A 1 -2.65 34.54 36.09
N THR A 2 -2.14 34.94 34.95
CA THR A 2 -1.99 34.06 33.77
C THR A 2 -0.56 33.56 33.72
N GLY A 3 -0.36 32.28 34.05
CA GLY A 3 0.94 31.63 33.95
C GLY A 3 1.23 31.28 32.50
N SER A 4 2.31 31.83 31.95
CA SER A 4 2.89 31.37 30.69
C SER A 4 3.50 29.99 30.90
N VAL A 5 3.06 29.00 30.13
CA VAL A 5 3.69 27.68 30.05
C VAL A 5 4.55 27.67 28.79
N SER A 6 5.87 27.72 28.95
CA SER A 6 6.78 27.48 27.83
C SER A 6 6.93 25.97 27.64
N SER A 7 6.36 25.41 26.58
CA SER A 7 6.75 24.08 26.10
C SER A 7 8.12 24.22 25.41
N GLY A 8 9.20 24.00 26.15
CA GLY A 8 10.50 23.78 25.50
C GLY A 8 10.36 22.63 24.51
N ALA A 9 10.95 22.77 23.32
CA ALA A 9 10.88 21.74 22.30
C ALA A 9 11.47 20.44 22.86
N VAL A 10 10.63 19.42 23.03
CA VAL A 10 11.08 18.06 23.32
C VAL A 10 11.84 17.60 22.09
N GLN A 11 13.15 17.39 22.24
CA GLN A 11 13.96 16.83 21.18
C GLN A 11 13.41 15.42 20.88
N PRO A 12 12.88 15.16 19.68
CA PRO A 12 12.36 13.84 19.38
C PRO A 12 13.52 12.85 19.44
N THR A 13 13.45 11.89 20.36
CA THR A 13 14.33 10.71 20.40
C THR A 13 13.94 9.67 19.36
N TRP A 14 12.87 9.92 18.60
CA TRP A 14 12.53 9.17 17.40
C TRP A 14 13.65 9.36 16.40
N VAL A 15 14.57 8.39 16.35
CA VAL A 15 15.43 8.18 15.20
C VAL A 15 14.47 7.97 14.03
N PRO A 16 14.41 8.89 13.06
CA PRO A 16 13.66 8.63 11.85
C PRO A 16 14.25 7.36 11.25
N PHE A 17 13.44 6.46 10.68
CA PHE A 17 13.93 5.43 9.78
C PHE A 17 14.41 6.08 8.46
N GLY A 18 15.37 6.99 8.56
CA GLY A 18 16.03 7.67 7.49
C GLY A 18 17.54 7.56 7.69
N SER A 19 18.22 7.04 6.68
CA SER A 19 19.68 7.11 6.50
C SER A 19 20.54 5.98 7.07
N THR A 20 20.09 4.73 7.07
CA THR A 20 21.01 3.69 6.57
C THR A 20 21.09 3.88 5.07
N VAL A 21 22.31 4.13 4.56
CA VAL A 21 22.69 4.08 3.15
C VAL A 21 21.69 3.21 2.40
N ALA A 22 20.74 3.85 1.71
CA ALA A 22 19.77 3.17 0.89
C ALA A 22 20.56 2.63 -0.30
N HIS A 23 21.23 1.49 -0.10
CA HIS A 23 21.48 0.56 -1.17
C HIS A 23 20.11 0.41 -1.82
N ARG A 24 19.93 1.06 -2.98
CA ARG A 24 18.64 1.23 -3.67
C ARG A 24 18.11 -0.12 -4.13
N ARG A 25 17.82 -1.03 -3.21
CA ARG A 25 17.00 -2.20 -3.45
C ARG A 25 15.58 -1.67 -3.54
N ARG A 26 15.23 -1.22 -4.74
CA ARG A 26 13.85 -0.90 -5.08
C ARG A 26 13.02 -2.16 -4.85
N LEU A 27 12.16 -2.12 -3.84
CA LEU A 27 11.16 -3.16 -3.64
C LEU A 27 10.27 -3.20 -4.88
N ARG A 28 10.06 -4.40 -5.42
CA ARG A 28 9.21 -4.59 -6.59
C ARG A 28 7.85 -5.05 -6.10
N PHE A 29 6.94 -4.10 -5.97
CA PHE A 29 5.53 -4.39 -5.68
C PHE A 29 4.82 -4.82 -6.97
N ALA A 30 3.87 -5.73 -6.82
CA ALA A 30 2.99 -6.16 -7.89
C ALA A 30 1.55 -6.25 -7.38
N LEU A 31 0.62 -6.01 -8.30
CA LEU A 31 -0.81 -6.21 -8.09
C LEU A 31 -1.32 -7.08 -9.23
N ASP A 32 -1.85 -8.24 -8.89
CA ASP A 32 -2.20 -9.26 -9.87
C ASP A 32 -3.57 -9.86 -9.59
N VAL A 33 -4.27 -10.22 -10.65
CA VAL A 33 -5.61 -10.81 -10.54
C VAL A 33 -5.50 -12.32 -10.63
N TYR A 34 -6.21 -13.04 -9.76
CA TYR A 34 -6.19 -14.49 -9.65
C TYR A 34 -7.56 -15.12 -9.91
N ASP A 35 -7.56 -16.41 -10.21
CA ASP A 35 -8.78 -17.21 -10.24
C ASP A 35 -9.42 -17.37 -8.85
N SER A 36 -10.62 -17.95 -8.81
CA SER A 36 -11.38 -18.18 -7.57
C SER A 36 -10.67 -19.09 -6.56
N THR A 37 -9.73 -19.90 -7.02
CA THR A 37 -8.97 -20.87 -6.22
C THR A 37 -7.62 -20.32 -5.73
N TRP A 38 -7.27 -19.08 -6.10
CA TRP A 38 -5.96 -18.47 -5.86
C TRP A 38 -4.76 -19.27 -6.42
N SER A 39 -5.01 -20.16 -7.39
CA SER A 39 -3.99 -21.06 -7.91
C SER A 39 -3.21 -20.47 -9.08
N SER A 40 -3.89 -19.65 -9.91
CA SER A 40 -3.31 -19.10 -11.12
C SER A 40 -3.66 -17.62 -11.35
N ARG A 41 -2.67 -16.89 -11.89
CA ARG A 41 -2.83 -15.50 -12.31
C ARG A 41 -3.61 -15.41 -13.62
N LEU A 42 -4.59 -14.51 -13.67
CA LEU A 42 -5.35 -14.16 -14.87
C LEU A 42 -4.68 -12.99 -15.61
N ARG A 43 -4.44 -13.15 -16.92
CA ARG A 43 -3.75 -12.13 -17.74
C ARG A 43 -4.67 -11.03 -18.24
N GLN A 44 -5.88 -11.37 -18.66
CA GLN A 44 -6.88 -10.45 -19.21
C GLN A 44 -8.27 -10.92 -18.78
N PRO A 45 -8.61 -10.77 -17.49
CA PRO A 45 -9.89 -11.22 -16.99
C PRO A 45 -11.02 -10.30 -17.46
N THR A 46 -12.17 -10.89 -17.76
CA THR A 46 -13.43 -10.18 -18.03
C THR A 46 -14.40 -10.56 -16.92
N TYR A 47 -15.13 -9.57 -16.41
CA TYR A 47 -16.06 -9.77 -15.30
C TYR A 47 -17.47 -9.31 -15.66
N SER A 48 -18.46 -10.02 -15.12
CA SER A 48 -19.86 -9.66 -15.09
C SER A 48 -20.23 -9.06 -13.73
N LEU A 49 -21.33 -8.29 -13.70
CA LEU A 49 -21.85 -7.75 -12.45
C LEU A 49 -22.23 -8.89 -11.50
N GLY A 50 -21.76 -8.82 -10.26
CA GLY A 50 -21.98 -9.84 -9.23
C GLY A 50 -20.83 -10.83 -9.08
N GLU A 51 -19.85 -10.83 -9.99
CA GLU A 51 -18.64 -11.63 -9.85
C GLU A 51 -17.62 -11.00 -8.88
N LEU A 52 -16.83 -11.85 -8.23
CA LEU A 52 -15.75 -11.44 -7.35
C LEU A 52 -14.43 -11.33 -8.12
N ILE A 53 -13.66 -10.30 -7.78
CA ILE A 53 -12.31 -10.08 -8.32
C ILE A 53 -11.31 -10.39 -7.21
N ASN A 54 -10.52 -11.45 -7.39
CA ASN A 54 -9.44 -11.82 -6.47
C ASN A 54 -8.17 -11.08 -6.87
N ILE A 55 -7.73 -10.14 -6.02
CA ILE A 55 -6.55 -9.31 -6.25
C ILE A 55 -5.49 -9.64 -5.21
N GLU A 56 -4.31 -10.03 -5.66
CA GLU A 56 -3.13 -10.25 -4.81
C GLU A 56 -2.21 -9.03 -4.87
N ALA A 57 -1.85 -8.49 -3.70
CA ALA A 57 -0.79 -7.51 -3.54
C ALA A 57 0.47 -8.20 -3.00
N SER A 58 1.58 -8.12 -3.73
CA SER A 58 2.82 -8.80 -3.37
C SER A 58 4.04 -7.90 -3.49
N VAL A 59 5.14 -8.30 -2.82
CA VAL A 59 6.44 -7.64 -2.92
C VAL A 59 7.53 -8.68 -3.15
N SER A 60 8.37 -8.47 -4.16
CA SER A 60 9.59 -9.27 -4.30
C SER A 60 10.64 -8.76 -3.31
N ALA A 61 10.98 -9.61 -2.34
CA ALA A 61 11.96 -9.31 -1.31
C ALA A 61 13.05 -10.39 -1.23
N ASP A 62 14.20 -10.01 -0.67
CA ASP A 62 15.22 -10.98 -0.25
C ASP A 62 14.59 -11.87 0.85
N PRO A 63 14.59 -13.21 0.73
CA PRO A 63 13.98 -14.10 1.73
C PRO A 63 14.53 -13.91 3.15
N ARG A 64 15.73 -13.34 3.29
CA ARG A 64 16.34 -13.03 4.60
C ARG A 64 15.74 -11.78 5.26
N LEU A 65 14.95 -11.00 4.52
CA LEU A 65 14.29 -9.78 4.97
C LEU A 65 12.78 -10.04 5.00
N PRO A 66 12.21 -10.54 6.10
CA PRO A 66 10.78 -10.73 6.20
C PRO A 66 10.10 -9.36 6.13
N LEU A 67 9.33 -9.14 5.06
CA LEU A 67 8.53 -7.93 4.86
C LEU A 67 7.04 -8.28 4.97
N ARG A 68 6.25 -7.32 5.44
CA ARG A 68 4.79 -7.38 5.43
C ARG A 68 4.27 -6.30 4.49
N VAL A 69 3.33 -6.68 3.62
CA VAL A 69 2.66 -5.77 2.70
C VAL A 69 1.37 -5.27 3.34
N PHE A 70 1.13 -3.97 3.27
CA PHE A 70 -0.13 -3.31 3.61
C PHE A 70 -0.62 -2.53 2.39
N VAL A 71 -1.94 -2.44 2.23
CA VAL A 71 -2.57 -1.64 1.17
C VAL A 71 -3.22 -0.44 1.85
N ASP A 72 -2.69 0.74 1.57
CA ASP A 72 -3.12 2.00 2.20
C ASP A 72 -4.43 2.54 1.59
N GLU A 73 -4.51 2.51 0.26
CA GLU A 73 -5.67 2.95 -0.50
C GLU A 73 -5.79 2.11 -1.79
N CYS A 74 -7.02 1.83 -2.22
CA CYS A 74 -7.32 1.22 -3.50
C CYS A 74 -8.47 1.98 -4.16
N VAL A 75 -8.26 2.49 -5.38
CA VAL A 75 -9.24 3.33 -6.08
C VAL A 75 -9.54 2.76 -7.46
N ALA A 76 -10.79 2.37 -7.69
CA ALA A 76 -11.29 1.99 -9.00
C ALA A 76 -11.61 3.25 -9.83
N SER A 77 -11.10 3.29 -11.07
CA SER A 77 -11.38 4.38 -12.03
C SER A 77 -11.25 3.87 -13.46
N PRO A 78 -11.98 4.44 -14.44
CA PRO A 78 -11.82 4.08 -15.85
C PRO A 78 -10.41 4.37 -16.39
N SER A 79 -9.76 5.40 -15.84
CA SER A 79 -8.34 5.72 -16.07
C SER A 79 -7.84 6.65 -14.97
N ALA A 80 -6.52 6.79 -14.82
CA ALA A 80 -5.91 7.56 -13.72
C ALA A 80 -6.40 9.03 -13.62
N ALA A 81 -6.69 9.65 -14.76
CA ALA A 81 -7.17 11.03 -14.86
C ALA A 81 -8.70 11.13 -14.93
N ALA A 82 -9.40 10.05 -15.27
CA ALA A 82 -10.84 10.08 -15.45
C ALA A 82 -11.60 10.11 -14.13
N ARG A 83 -12.81 10.68 -14.20
CA ARG A 83 -13.87 10.49 -13.22
C ARG A 83 -14.93 9.56 -13.84
N PRO A 84 -15.68 8.79 -13.03
CA PRO A 84 -15.67 8.76 -11.57
C PRO A 84 -14.49 7.97 -10.96
N LYS A 85 -14.22 8.21 -9.67
CA LYS A 85 -13.27 7.45 -8.85
C LYS A 85 -14.02 6.85 -7.66
N TYR A 86 -13.78 5.58 -7.37
CA TYR A 86 -14.43 4.85 -6.28
C TYR A 86 -13.38 4.25 -5.36
N LYS A 87 -13.42 4.59 -4.07
CA LYS A 87 -12.50 4.04 -3.09
C LYS A 87 -12.98 2.66 -2.64
N VAL A 88 -12.18 1.63 -2.91
CA VAL A 88 -12.40 0.24 -2.50
C VAL A 88 -11.76 0.00 -1.13
N ILE A 89 -10.55 0.54 -0.92
CA ILE A 89 -9.85 0.59 0.37
C ILE A 89 -9.50 2.05 0.61
N ALA A 90 -9.68 2.55 1.82
CA ALA A 90 -9.46 3.95 2.20
C ALA A 90 -8.93 4.03 3.64
N ASP A 91 -8.56 5.22 4.10
CA ASP A 91 -8.26 5.49 5.51
C ASP A 91 -7.14 4.63 6.13
N ASN A 92 -6.14 4.28 5.31
CA ASN A 92 -4.94 3.51 5.65
C ASN A 92 -5.15 2.01 5.87
N GLY A 93 -6.07 1.40 5.12
CA GLY A 93 -6.26 -0.05 5.04
C GLY A 93 -7.55 -0.54 5.68
#